data_AF-A0A2A5GX37-F1
#
_entry.id   AF-A0A2A5GX37-F1
#
_cell.length_a   1.000
_cell.length_b   1.000
_cell.length_c   1.000
_cell.angle_alpha   90.00
_cell.angle_beta   90.00
_cell.angle_gamma   90.00
#
_symmetry.space_group_name_H-M   'P 1'
#
loop_
_entity.id
_entity.type
_entity.pdbx_description
1 polymer ?
#
loop_
_entity_poly.entity_id
_entity_poly.type
_entity_poly.pdbx_seq_one_letter_code
_entity_poly.pdbx_strand_id
1 'polypeptide(L)'
;MNILDVKMIEENDAEAERIRDYLKKLLCSLWIQGESFSAKRPFGNSGWQIELYQSLAASGLVKNCKKTVYDDGIIEYYYDSETESLMDDLIIEAIYNL
;
A
#
# COMPACT_ATOMS: atom_id res chain seq x y z
N MET A 1 11.57 -4.64 24.96
CA MET A 1 12.09 -5.40 23.81
C MET A 1 11.03 -5.34 22.73
N ASN A 2 11.38 -4.83 21.54
CA ASN A 2 10.46 -4.76 20.42
C ASN A 2 10.72 -5.96 19.50
N ILE A 3 9.69 -6.72 19.15
CA ILE A 3 9.79 -7.87 18.25
C ILE A 3 10.37 -7.48 16.88
N LEU A 4 10.09 -6.26 16.42
CA LEU A 4 10.56 -5.74 15.13
C LEU A 4 12.08 -5.60 15.05
N ASP A 5 12.76 -5.46 16.19
CA ASP A 5 14.23 -5.31 16.26
C ASP A 5 14.97 -6.64 16.40
N VAL A 6 14.24 -7.76 16.47
CA VAL A 6 14.85 -9.10 16.56
C VAL A 6 15.62 -9.39 15.26
N LYS A 7 16.87 -9.83 15.42
CA LYS A 7 17.76 -10.21 14.32
C LYS A 7 17.27 -11.51 13.68
N MET A 8 17.29 -11.56 12.35
CA MET A 8 17.08 -12.80 11.59
C MET A 8 18.27 -13.73 11.82
N ILE A 9 17.99 -15.01 12.08
CA ILE A 9 19.03 -15.99 12.48
C ILE A 9 19.78 -16.52 11.26
N GLU A 10 19.10 -16.65 10.12
CA GLU A 10 19.63 -17.22 8.89
C GLU A 10 19.56 -16.20 7.73
N GLU A 11 20.37 -16.43 6.71
CA GLU A 11 20.19 -15.78 5.41
C GLU A 11 18.78 -16.10 4.88
N ASN A 12 18.14 -15.11 4.29
CA ASN A 12 16.78 -15.23 3.78
C ASN A 12 16.71 -14.56 2.41
N ASP A 13 15.77 -14.99 1.57
CA ASP A 13 15.62 -14.49 0.19
C ASP A 13 15.31 -12.99 0.12
N ALA A 14 14.82 -12.41 1.22
CA ALA A 14 14.59 -10.97 1.32
C ALA A 14 15.85 -10.21 1.72
N GLU A 15 16.99 -10.85 1.99
CA GLU A 15 18.23 -10.22 2.49
C GLU A 15 17.96 -9.28 3.66
N ALA A 16 17.11 -9.71 4.60
CA ALA A 16 16.70 -8.91 5.76
C ALA A 16 17.56 -9.22 6.98
N GLU A 17 18.05 -8.19 7.67
CA GLU A 17 18.83 -8.35 8.90
C GLU A 17 17.94 -8.52 10.15
N ARG A 18 16.76 -7.89 10.15
CA ARG A 18 15.79 -7.93 11.26
C ARG A 18 14.37 -8.21 10.76
N ILE A 19 13.49 -8.59 11.70
CA ILE A 19 12.06 -8.82 11.42
C ILE A 19 11.43 -7.59 10.73
N ARG A 20 11.74 -6.37 11.18
CA ARG A 20 11.24 -5.14 10.53
C ARG A 20 11.63 -5.05 9.05
N ASP A 21 12.86 -5.38 8.71
CA ASP A 21 13.36 -5.23 7.34
C ASP A 21 12.68 -6.25 6.42
N TYR A 22 12.47 -7.46 6.93
CA TYR A 22 11.74 -8.50 6.23
C TYR A 22 10.29 -8.08 5.95
N LEU A 23 9.58 -7.60 6.99
CA LEU A 23 8.18 -7.18 6.86
C LEU A 23 8.02 -5.98 5.93
N LYS A 24 8.94 -5.00 6.00
CA LYS A 24 8.97 -3.87 5.05
C LYS A 24 9.12 -4.34 3.62
N LYS A 25 10.10 -5.19 3.34
CA LYS A 25 10.34 -5.73 1.99
C LYS A 25 9.15 -6.55 1.49
N LEU A 26 8.53 -7.35 2.37
CA LEU A 26 7.34 -8.13 2.05
C LEU A 26 6.17 -7.21 1.67
N LEU A 27 5.86 -6.21 2.50
CA LEU A 27 4.75 -5.28 2.28
C LEU A 27 5.00 -4.40 1.04
N CYS A 28 6.21 -3.89 0.84
CA CYS A 28 6.58 -3.14 -0.37
C CYS A 28 6.43 -4.01 -1.62
N SER A 29 6.91 -5.26 -1.58
CA SER A 29 6.79 -6.17 -2.72
C SER A 29 5.34 -6.50 -3.03
N LEU A 30 4.51 -6.71 -1.99
CA LEU A 30 3.08 -6.91 -2.14
C LEU A 30 2.40 -5.71 -2.79
N TRP A 31 2.76 -4.50 -2.36
CA TRP A 31 2.20 -3.26 -2.90
C TRP A 31 2.58 -3.07 -4.36
N ILE A 32 3.88 -3.17 -4.69
CA ILE A 32 4.40 -2.96 -6.05
C ILE A 32 3.89 -4.02 -7.03
N GLN A 33 3.88 -5.28 -6.63
CA GLN A 33 3.46 -6.37 -7.53
C GLN A 33 1.93 -6.55 -7.55
N GLY A 34 1.20 -5.96 -6.60
CA GLY A 34 -0.25 -5.99 -6.53
C GLY A 34 -0.83 -7.40 -6.66
N GLU A 35 -1.74 -7.60 -7.61
CA GLU A 35 -2.35 -8.90 -7.91
C GLU A 35 -1.37 -9.95 -8.44
N SER A 36 -0.19 -9.54 -8.91
CA SER A 36 0.86 -10.46 -9.41
C SER A 36 1.75 -11.02 -8.29
N PHE A 37 1.74 -10.43 -7.09
CA PHE A 37 2.55 -10.89 -5.96
C PHE A 37 2.20 -12.33 -5.53
N SER A 38 0.92 -12.69 -5.68
CA SER A 38 0.40 -14.04 -5.54
C SER A 38 -0.88 -14.12 -6.35
N ALA A 39 -0.98 -15.09 -7.27
CA ALA A 39 -2.13 -15.29 -8.16
C ALA A 39 -3.49 -15.47 -7.43
N LYS A 40 -3.47 -15.53 -6.09
CA LYS A 40 -4.62 -15.41 -5.21
C LYS A 40 -4.47 -14.13 -4.39
N ARG A 41 -4.95 -13.03 -4.99
CA ARG A 41 -5.17 -11.69 -4.44
C ARG A 41 -5.03 -11.62 -2.90
N PRO A 42 -4.16 -10.75 -2.35
CA PRO A 42 -3.92 -10.69 -0.90
C PRO A 42 -5.20 -10.48 -0.08
N PHE A 43 -6.21 -9.80 -0.64
CA PHE A 43 -7.49 -9.51 0.01
C PHE A 43 -8.72 -9.91 -0.84
N GLY A 44 -8.60 -10.91 -1.71
CA GLY A 44 -9.75 -11.59 -2.34
C GLY A 44 -10.43 -10.88 -3.53
N ASN A 45 -10.40 -9.54 -3.62
CA ASN A 45 -10.96 -8.79 -4.75
C ASN A 45 -9.87 -8.15 -5.62
N SER A 46 -10.15 -8.04 -6.92
CA SER A 46 -9.28 -7.25 -7.81
C SER A 46 -9.37 -5.77 -7.44
N GLY A 47 -8.26 -5.06 -7.59
CA GLY A 47 -8.18 -3.62 -7.32
C GLY A 47 -8.21 -3.23 -5.84
N TRP A 48 -7.86 -4.12 -4.90
CA TRP A 48 -7.84 -3.82 -3.45
C TRP A 48 -7.06 -2.55 -3.05
N GLN A 49 -6.08 -2.13 -3.85
CA GLN A 49 -5.35 -0.86 -3.67
C GLN A 49 -6.29 0.37 -3.73
N ILE A 50 -7.43 0.27 -4.44
CA ILE A 50 -8.42 1.35 -4.56
C ILE A 50 -8.99 1.77 -3.20
N GLU A 51 -9.08 0.85 -2.24
CA GLU A 51 -9.59 1.15 -0.91
C GLU A 51 -8.67 2.14 -0.17
N LEU A 52 -7.35 2.00 -0.37
CA LEU A 52 -6.35 2.92 0.18
C LEU A 52 -6.30 4.22 -0.62
N TYR A 53 -6.39 4.16 -1.96
CA TYR A 53 -6.42 5.36 -2.80
C TYR A 53 -7.62 6.25 -2.49
N GLN A 54 -8.81 5.66 -2.33
CA GLN A 54 -10.01 6.40 -1.93
C GLN A 54 -9.85 7.02 -0.54
N SER A 55 -9.22 6.31 0.39
CA SER A 55 -8.94 6.84 1.74
C SER A 55 -7.96 8.02 1.69
N LEU A 56 -6.88 7.92 0.90
CA LEU A 56 -5.92 9.01 0.70
C LEU A 56 -6.58 10.22 0.02
N ALA A 57 -7.38 9.99 -1.03
CA ALA A 57 -8.13 11.04 -1.71
C ALA A 57 -9.14 11.74 -0.76
N ALA A 58 -9.84 10.98 0.08
CA ALA A 58 -10.80 11.51 1.04
C ALA A 58 -10.14 12.30 2.18
N SER A 59 -8.92 11.93 2.58
CA SER A 59 -8.18 12.59 3.67
C SER A 59 -7.74 14.03 3.34
N GLY A 60 -7.65 14.38 2.05
CA GLY A 60 -7.09 15.65 1.59
C GLY A 60 -5.55 15.74 1.64
N LEU A 61 -4.86 14.65 2.01
CA LEU A 61 -3.40 14.56 1.95
C LEU A 61 -2.88 14.63 0.51
N VAL A 62 -3.64 14.06 -0.44
CA VAL A 62 -3.34 14.11 -1.87
C VAL A 62 -4.23 15.15 -2.54
N LYS A 63 -3.59 16.13 -3.19
CA LYS A 63 -4.27 17.18 -3.94
C LYS A 63 -4.58 16.66 -5.35
N ASN A 64 -5.58 17.25 -6.01
CA ASN A 64 -6.03 16.94 -7.37
C ASN A 64 -6.97 15.73 -7.55
N CYS A 65 -7.50 15.17 -6.45
CA CYS A 65 -8.61 14.22 -6.54
C CYS A 65 -9.95 14.93 -6.80
N LYS A 66 -10.76 14.41 -7.72
CA LYS A 66 -12.15 14.85 -7.95
C LYS A 66 -13.10 13.94 -7.19
N LYS A 67 -14.04 14.53 -6.46
CA LYS A 67 -15.09 13.80 -5.74
C LYS A 67 -16.39 13.87 -6.53
N THR A 68 -16.99 12.72 -6.77
CA THR A 68 -18.36 12.59 -7.30
C THR A 68 -19.24 11.99 -6.21
N VAL A 69 -20.44 12.56 -6.04
CA VAL A 69 -21.47 12.00 -5.15
C VAL A 69 -22.66 11.64 -6.03
N TYR A 70 -23.03 10.36 -6.01
CA TYR A 70 -24.15 9.82 -6.78
C TYR A 70 -25.45 9.96 -6.00
N ASP A 71 -26.58 9.88 -6.71
CA ASP A 71 -27.92 10.06 -6.14
C ASP A 71 -28.28 9.01 -5.07
N ASP A 72 -27.61 7.86 -5.06
CA ASP A 72 -27.75 6.79 -4.06
C ASP A 72 -26.83 6.97 -2.84
N GLY A 73 -26.09 8.08 -2.79
CA GLY A 73 -25.15 8.38 -1.71
C GLY A 73 -23.78 7.73 -1.86
N ILE A 74 -23.51 7.01 -2.96
CA ILE A 74 -22.17 6.51 -3.25
C ILE A 74 -21.24 7.70 -3.51
N ILE A 75 -20.04 7.64 -2.94
CA ILE A 75 -18.98 8.63 -3.14
C ILE A 75 -17.84 7.94 -3.87
N GLU A 76 -17.45 8.49 -5.02
CA GLU A 76 -16.27 8.03 -5.74
C GLU A 76 -15.25 9.16 -5.87
N TYR A 77 -13.98 8.78 -5.79
CA TYR A 77 -12.84 9.65 -6.00
C TYR A 77 -12.15 9.27 -7.29
N TYR A 78 -11.89 10.28 -8.13
CA TYR A 78 -11.22 10.15 -9.40
C TYR A 78 -9.89 10.92 -9.35
N TYR A 79 -8.86 10.32 -9.90
CA TYR A 79 -7.51 10.85 -9.93
C TYR A 79 -6.83 10.41 -11.23
N ASP A 80 -5.81 11.16 -11.65
CA ASP A 80 -4.99 10.79 -12.80
C ASP A 80 -3.83 9.88 -12.40
N SER A 81 -3.08 9.40 -13.38
CA SER A 81 -1.95 8.49 -13.16
C SER A 81 -0.81 9.12 -12.36
N GLU A 82 -0.62 10.44 -12.44
CA GLU A 82 0.40 11.14 -11.64
C GLU A 82 0.01 11.14 -10.17
N THR A 83 -1.26 11.42 -9.89
CA THR A 83 -1.83 11.37 -8.55
C THR A 83 -1.83 9.95 -7.97
N GLU A 84 -2.11 8.94 -8.79
CA GLU A 84 -1.99 7.53 -8.41
C GLU A 84 -0.55 7.16 -8.04
N SER A 85 0.43 7.53 -8.89
CA SER A 85 1.85 7.31 -8.58
C SER A 85 2.29 8.00 -7.29
N LEU A 86 1.77 9.19 -6.99
CA LEU A 86 2.04 9.86 -5.72
C LEU A 86 1.44 9.10 -4.53
N MET A 87 0.24 8.54 -4.69
CA MET A 87 -0.38 7.70 -3.64
C MET A 87 0.44 6.44 -3.39
N ASP A 88 0.96 5.81 -4.44
CA ASP A 88 1.90 4.68 -4.32
C ASP A 88 3.13 5.06 -3.50
N ASP A 89 3.78 6.18 -3.82
CA ASP A 89 4.95 6.67 -3.11
C ASP A 89 4.67 6.90 -1.62
N LEU A 90 3.51 7.48 -1.28
CA LEU A 90 3.10 7.71 0.10
C LEU A 90 2.88 6.41 0.88
N ILE A 91 2.29 5.39 0.26
CA ILE A 91 2.10 4.09 0.91
C ILE A 91 3.45 3.38 1.10
N ILE A 92 4.33 3.43 0.09
CA ILE A 92 5.68 2.86 0.18
C ILE A 92 6.48 3.57 1.29
N GLU A 93 6.42 4.90 1.38
CA GLU A 93 7.05 5.67 2.44
C GLU A 93 6.49 5.29 3.83
N ALA A 94 5.16 5.13 3.96
CA ALA A 94 4.54 4.69 5.20
C ALA A 94 5.03 3.29 5.62
N ILE A 95 5.15 2.35 4.67
CA ILE A 95 5.72 1.02 4.93
C ILE A 95 7.17 1.14 5.41
N TYR A 96 7.99 1.96 4.76
CA TYR A 96 9.39 2.16 5.16
C TYR A 96 9.54 2.80 6.55
N ASN A 97 8.52 3.47 7.07
CA ASN A 97 8.52 4.09 8.39
C ASN A 97 7.98 3.19 9.53
N LEU A 98 7.60 1.93 9.26
CA LEU A 98 7.24 0.92 10.26
C LEU A 98 8.43 0.52 11.18
#